data_AF-A0A7J0C8H8-F1
#
_entry.id   AF-A0A7J0C8H8-F1
#
_cell.length_a   1.000
_cell.length_b   1.000
_cell.length_c   1.000
_cell.angle_alpha   90.00
_cell.angle_beta   90.00
_cell.angle_gamma   90.00
#
_symmetry.space_group_name_H-M   'P 1'
#
loop_
_entity.id
_entity.type
_entity.pdbx_description
1 polymer ?
#
loop_
_entity_poly.entity_id
_entity_poly.type
_entity_poly.pdbx_seq_one_letter_code
_entity_poly.pdbx_strand_id
1 'polypeptide(L)' 'MSSGPGATRTTLLRYADFDGDTEPDTVVRTYRGEGADLIALYPSATPDRPRVTCSTTLFLP' A
#
# COMPACT_ATOMS: atom_id res chain seq x y z
N MET A 1 10.55 26.30 -10.11
CA MET A 1 9.19 25.90 -9.72
C MET A 1 9.33 24.87 -8.60
N SER A 2 8.78 25.12 -7.42
CA SER A 2 8.85 24.16 -6.32
C SER A 2 7.81 23.07 -6.58
N SER A 3 8.26 21.85 -6.88
CA SER A 3 7.41 20.66 -6.91
C SER A 3 6.93 20.42 -5.48
N GLY A 4 5.71 20.86 -5.15
CA GLY A 4 5.07 20.42 -3.92
C GLY A 4 5.05 18.89 -3.88
N PRO A 5 5.09 18.25 -2.70
CA PRO A 5 5.06 16.79 -2.62
C PRO A 5 3.86 16.31 -3.43
N GLY A 6 4.12 15.51 -4.47
CA GLY A 6 3.09 15.12 -5.42
C GLY A 6 1.88 14.52 -4.70
N ALA A 7 0.69 14.67 -5.31
CA ALA A 7 -0.57 14.26 -4.71
C ALA A 7 -0.48 12.81 -4.19
N THR A 8 -0.95 12.59 -2.97
CA THR A 8 -1.03 11.25 -2.38
C THR A 8 -2.35 10.63 -2.80
N ARG A 9 -2.30 9.42 -3.36
CA ARG A 9 -3.49 8.67 -3.77
C ARG A 9 -3.40 7.24 -3.30
N THR A 10 -4.41 6.79 -2.56
CA THR A 10 -4.54 5.41 -2.10
C THR A 10 -5.73 4.76 -2.80
N THR A 11 -5.53 3.54 -3.29
CA THR A 11 -6.57 2.73 -3.95
C THR A 11 -6.60 1.34 -3.33
N LEU A 12 -7.80 0.82 -3.08
CA LEU A 12 -8.01 -0.58 -2.73
C LEU A 12 -7.72 -1.47 -3.95
N LEU A 13 -6.81 -2.42 -3.81
CA LEU A 13 -6.49 -3.38 -4.88
C LEU A 13 -7.27 -4.69 -4.73
N ARG A 14 -7.35 -5.20 -3.49
CA ARG A 14 -8.01 -6.47 -3.15
C ARG A 14 -8.52 -6.44 -1.72
N TYR A 15 -9.56 -7.24 -1.49
CA TYR A 15 -10.16 -7.50 -0.19
C TYR A 15 -10.50 -8.99 -0.13
N ALA A 16 -9.72 -9.77 0.60
CA ALA A 16 -9.81 -11.22 0.68
C ALA A 16 -8.99 -11.74 1.86
N ASP A 17 -9.27 -12.96 2.31
CA ASP A 17 -8.47 -13.66 3.32
C ASP A 17 -7.14 -14.13 2.70
N PHE A 18 -6.01 -13.58 3.16
CA PHE A 18 -4.68 -13.96 2.71
C PHE A 18 -3.86 -14.70 3.77
N ASP A 19 -4.33 -14.78 5.01
CA ASP A 19 -3.60 -15.42 6.10
C ASP A 19 -4.31 -16.60 6.79
N GLY A 20 -5.53 -16.92 6.34
CA GLY A 20 -6.30 -18.11 6.70
C GLY A 20 -7.14 -17.94 7.96
N ASP A 21 -7.36 -16.72 8.44
CA ASP A 21 -8.16 -16.44 9.63
C ASP A 21 -9.67 -16.32 9.37
N THR A 22 -10.11 -16.50 8.12
CA THR A 22 -11.48 -16.38 7.61
C THR A 22 -12.05 -14.96 7.56
N GLU A 23 -11.31 -13.97 8.08
CA GLU A 23 -11.65 -12.57 7.97
C GLU A 23 -10.93 -11.95 6.76
N PRO A 24 -11.58 -11.04 6.02
CA PRO A 24 -10.95 -10.43 4.85
C PRO A 24 -9.88 -9.40 5.23
N ASP A 25 -8.70 -9.55 4.64
CA ASP A 25 -7.61 -8.57 4.73
C ASP A 25 -7.72 -7.51 3.64
N THR A 26 -7.01 -6.39 3.84
CA THR A 26 -7.03 -5.26 2.91
C THR A 26 -5.69 -5.10 2.21
N VAL A 27 -5.69 -5.13 0.87
CA VAL A 27 -4.52 -4.75 0.06
C VAL A 27 -4.76 -3.39 -0.57
N VAL A 28 -3.92 -2.41 -0.21
CA VAL A 28 -3.96 -1.07 -0.80
C VAL A 28 -2.68 -0.77 -1.58
N ARG A 29 -2.79 0.14 -2.55
CA ARG A 29 -1.67 0.77 -3.24
C ARG A 29 -1.71 2.27 -3.00
N THR A 30 -0.61 2.84 -2.53
CA THR A 30 -0.46 4.27 -2.28
C THR A 30 0.64 4.85 -3.16
N TYR A 31 0.30 5.87 -3.93
CA TYR A 31 1.23 6.65 -4.72
C TYR A 31 1.44 8.03 -4.10
N ARG A 32 2.65 8.56 -4.20
CA ARG A 32 2.96 9.95 -3.85
C ARG A 32 3.71 10.61 -5.01
N GLY A 33 2.98 11.37 -5.82
CA GLY A 33 3.51 11.90 -7.07
C GLY A 33 4.03 10.80 -7.99
N GLU A 34 5.07 11.10 -8.76
CA GLU A 34 5.73 10.15 -9.67
C GLU A 34 6.83 9.32 -8.98
N GLY A 35 7.26 9.75 -7.78
CA GLY A 35 8.47 9.25 -7.15
C GLY A 35 8.27 8.06 -6.23
N ALA A 36 7.04 7.76 -5.77
CA ALA A 36 6.82 6.69 -4.80
C ALA A 36 5.55 5.88 -5.08
N ASP A 37 5.69 4.57 -4.93
CA ASP A 37 4.62 3.58 -5.06
C ASP A 37 4.78 2.49 -3.99
N LEU A 38 3.77 2.30 -3.15
CA LEU A 38 3.77 1.32 -2.07
C LEU A 38 2.51 0.47 -2.15
N ILE A 39 2.67 -0.85 -2.21
CA ILE A 39 1.60 -1.83 -2.00
C ILE A 39 1.77 -2.42 -0.61
N ALA A 40 0.67 -2.47 0.15
CA ALA A 40 0.67 -2.97 1.52
C ALA A 40 -0.53 -3.89 1.77
N LEU A 41 -0.28 -5.02 2.42
CA LEU A 41 -1.29 -5.94 2.94
C LEU A 41 -1.49 -5.68 4.44
N TYR A 42 -2.71 -5.35 4.83
CA TYR A 42 -3.15 -5.14 6.20
C TYR A 42 -4.06 -6.27 6.64
N PRO A 43 -3.62 -7.13 7.56
CA PRO A 43 -4.46 -8.16 8.14
C PRO A 43 -5.66 -7.57 8.88
N SER A 44 -6.79 -8.27 8.87
CA SER A 44 -8.00 -7.86 9.60
C SER A 44 -7.73 -7.67 11.11
N ALA A 45 -6.90 -8.54 11.70
CA ALA A 45 -6.54 -8.54 13.11
C ALA A 45 -5.60 -7.39 13.51
N THR A 46 -4.87 -6.80 12.56
CA THR A 46 -3.95 -5.67 12.78
C THR A 46 -4.05 -4.64 11.65
N PRO A 47 -5.18 -3.94 11.52
CA PRO A 47 -5.49 -3.12 10.35
C PRO A 47 -4.63 -1.85 10.25
N ASP A 48 -3.92 -1.48 11.30
CA ASP A 48 -2.99 -0.35 11.37
C ASP A 48 -1.53 -0.74 11.06
N ARG A 49 -1.24 -2.04 10.95
CA ARG A 49 0.12 -2.56 10.77
C ARG A 49 0.21 -3.46 9.54
N PRO A 50 0.90 -3.04 8.47
CA PRO A 50 1.03 -3.87 7.29
C PRO A 50 1.93 -5.06 7.60
N ARG A 51 1.51 -6.25 7.15
CA ARG A 51 2.27 -7.50 7.29
C ARG A 51 3.28 -7.69 6.17
N VAL A 52 2.92 -7.22 4.97
CA VAL A 52 3.78 -7.23 3.78
C VAL A 52 3.73 -5.87 3.11
N THR A 53 4.89 -5.39 2.70
CA THR A 53 5.03 -4.17 1.89
C THR A 53 5.93 -4.44 0.70
N CYS A 54 5.55 -3.97 -0.49
CA CYS A 54 6.41 -3.97 -1.67
C CYS A 54 6.23 -2.67 -2.47
N SER A 55 7.22 -2.38 -3.32
CA SER A 55 7.16 -1.26 -4.27
C SER A 55 7.38 -1.78 -5.68
N THR A 56 6.68 -1.22 -6.66
CA THR A 56 6.99 -1.48 -8.07
C THR A 56 7.97 -0.47 -8.66
N THR A 57 8.32 0.57 -7.89
CA THR A 57 9.32 1.56 -8.27
C THR A 57 10.68 1.17 -7.70
N LEU A 58 11.69 1.09 -8.56
CA LEU A 58 13.07 1.02 -8.10
C LEU A 58 13.50 2.44 -7.72
N PHE A 59 13.64 2.72 -6.42
CA PHE A 59 14.25 3.97 -5.98
C PHE A 59 15.77 3.83 -6.17
N LEU A 60 16.28 4.33 -7.29
CA LEU A 60 17.73 4.45 -7.49
C LEU A 60 18.24 5.63 -6.62
N PRO A 61 19.32 5.45 -5.84
CA PRO A 61 19.89 6.49 -4.99
C PRO A 61 20.50 7.64 -5.78
#